data_AF-A0A2R5G8C2-F1
#
_entry.id   AF-A0A2R5G8C2-F1
#
_cell.length_a   1.000
_cell.length_b   1.000
_cell.length_c   1.000
_cell.angle_alpha   90.00
_cell.angle_beta   90.00
_cell.angle_gamma   90.00
#
_symmetry.space_group_name_H-M   'P 1'
#
loop_
_entity.id
_entity.type
_entity.pdbx_description
1 polymer ?
#
loop_
_entity_poly.entity_id
_entity_poly.type
_entity_poly.pdbx_seq_one_letter_code
_entity_poly.pdbx_strand_id
1 'polypeptide(L)'
;MLQGAATGFRGFQVCGQNVTQGKADQHEGLDLMREIPMAGKGSRVDDDPAHFMHKANLWPTEEEAPGLRTAFTAYADAMTDLGFRIMAKVDDGLRETCTQEEAHGIMNLPEMYDDPFWIMRAIRYPPASSPTGVEEQGVGEHRDYGLLTMILQDDTPGCLQIRRENGAWEHVDPVPDCLVVNIGDVLDFWTGGYFKATPHRVLAPRDRDRVSLPFFFEPNLHAPILPDGTTYEDHVLSKLSSNFADPTDQAQK
;
A
#
# COMPACT_ATOMS: atom_id res chain seq x y z
N MET A 1 17.44 5.67 -9.21
CA MET A 1 17.50 4.44 -10.03
C MET A 1 16.08 3.92 -10.24
N LEU A 2 15.79 3.35 -11.41
CA LEU A 2 14.46 2.82 -11.73
C LEU A 2 14.16 1.55 -10.92
N GLN A 3 12.92 1.43 -10.47
CA GLN A 3 12.41 0.28 -9.73
C GLN A 3 12.23 -0.96 -10.62
N GLY A 4 12.44 -2.13 -10.02
CA GLY A 4 12.15 -3.44 -10.62
C GLY A 4 12.65 -4.61 -9.77
N ALA A 5 12.55 -5.84 -10.27
CA ALA A 5 12.92 -7.05 -9.53
C ALA A 5 14.37 -7.03 -8.99
N ALA A 6 15.32 -6.53 -9.79
CA ALA A 6 16.73 -6.43 -9.37
C ALA A 6 16.95 -5.49 -8.17
N THR A 7 16.05 -4.52 -7.98
CA THR A 7 16.07 -3.55 -6.86
C THR A 7 15.21 -3.99 -5.67
N GLY A 8 14.62 -5.19 -5.74
CA GLY A 8 13.63 -5.64 -4.77
C GLY A 8 12.38 -4.75 -4.77
N PHE A 9 11.99 -4.26 -5.95
CA PHE A 9 10.84 -3.37 -6.16
C PHE A 9 10.89 -2.10 -5.30
N ARG A 10 12.09 -1.51 -5.11
CA ARG A 10 12.27 -0.21 -4.44
C ARG A 10 12.82 0.82 -5.43
N GLY A 11 12.59 2.10 -5.16
CA GLY A 11 13.12 3.21 -5.96
C GLY A 11 12.08 3.89 -6.84
N PHE A 12 12.55 4.55 -7.88
CA PHE A 12 11.70 5.45 -8.67
C PHE A 12 10.96 4.70 -9.78
N GLN A 13 9.67 4.97 -9.90
CA GLN A 13 8.77 4.50 -10.92
C GLN A 13 8.38 5.65 -11.83
N VAL A 14 8.37 5.40 -13.15
CA VAL A 14 7.90 6.39 -14.14
C VAL A 14 6.41 6.21 -14.48
N CYS A 15 5.80 7.24 -15.06
CA CYS A 15 4.43 7.18 -15.58
C CYS A 15 4.23 6.01 -16.55
N GLY A 16 3.12 5.29 -16.40
CA GLY A 16 2.74 4.16 -17.23
C GLY A 16 3.46 2.84 -16.93
N GLN A 17 4.34 2.80 -15.93
CA GLN A 17 5.05 1.57 -15.54
C GLN A 17 4.13 0.59 -14.80
N ASN A 18 3.20 1.07 -13.95
CA ASN A 18 2.19 0.24 -13.31
C ASN A 18 0.99 0.02 -14.22
N VAL A 19 0.37 -1.15 -14.09
CA VAL A 19 -0.86 -1.50 -14.80
C VAL A 19 -1.92 -1.92 -13.79
N THR A 20 -3.04 -1.20 -13.79
CA THR A 20 -4.23 -1.55 -13.02
C THR A 20 -5.38 -1.83 -13.97
N GLN A 21 -6.02 -3.00 -13.83
CA GLN A 21 -7.14 -3.44 -14.69
C GLN A 21 -6.81 -3.39 -16.19
N GLY A 22 -5.58 -3.75 -16.57
CA GLY A 22 -5.11 -3.75 -17.96
C GLY A 22 -4.87 -2.38 -18.58
N LYS A 23 -4.89 -1.30 -17.77
CA LYS A 23 -4.58 0.06 -18.20
C LYS A 23 -3.38 0.61 -17.44
N ALA A 24 -2.50 1.30 -18.16
CA ALA A 24 -1.32 1.92 -17.58
C ALA A 24 -1.70 3.10 -16.68
N ASP A 25 -1.23 3.08 -15.44
CA ASP A 25 -1.48 4.12 -14.46
C ASP A 25 -0.65 5.38 -14.76
N GLN A 26 -1.30 6.54 -14.70
CA GLN A 26 -0.70 7.83 -15.02
C GLN A 26 -0.15 8.50 -13.75
N HIS A 27 0.87 7.87 -13.17
CA HIS A 27 1.61 8.44 -12.06
C HIS A 27 3.08 8.01 -12.07
N GLU A 28 3.94 8.84 -11.51
CA GLU A 28 5.29 8.48 -11.13
C GLU A 28 5.40 8.43 -9.61
N GLY A 29 6.45 7.82 -9.07
CA GLY A 29 6.60 7.80 -7.62
C GLY A 29 7.89 7.18 -7.13
N LEU A 30 8.17 7.42 -5.84
CA LEU A 30 9.25 6.77 -5.11
C LEU A 30 8.64 5.71 -4.19
N ASP A 31 8.98 4.45 -4.45
CA ASP A 31 8.54 3.30 -3.66
C ASP A 31 9.62 2.89 -2.67
N LEU A 32 9.24 2.85 -1.40
CA LEU A 32 10.09 2.53 -0.27
C LEU A 32 9.41 1.43 0.55
N MET A 33 10.21 0.58 1.16
CA MET A 33 9.71 -0.48 2.02
C MET A 33 10.59 -0.58 3.26
N ARG A 34 10.06 -1.19 4.32
CA ARG A 34 10.83 -1.45 5.53
C ARG A 34 12.11 -2.21 5.18
N GLU A 35 13.26 -1.67 5.61
CA GLU A 35 14.54 -2.35 5.49
C GLU A 35 14.64 -3.36 6.63
N ILE A 36 14.79 -4.63 6.29
CA ILE A 36 14.93 -5.73 7.26
C ILE A 36 16.42 -6.02 7.41
N PRO A 37 17.02 -5.75 8.58
CA PRO A 37 18.43 -6.05 8.79
C PRO A 37 18.72 -7.53 8.56
N MET A 38 19.80 -7.83 7.84
CA MET A 38 20.31 -9.18 7.70
C MET A 38 21.01 -9.60 9.01
N ALA A 39 20.25 -10.02 10.03
CA ALA A 39 20.73 -10.88 11.12
C ALA A 39 19.64 -11.30 12.12
N GLY A 40 19.46 -12.63 12.28
CA GLY A 40 19.33 -13.25 13.60
C GLY A 40 18.08 -14.11 13.89
N LYS A 41 18.10 -15.39 13.46
CA LYS A 41 17.23 -16.52 13.91
C LYS A 41 15.71 -16.28 13.89
N GLY A 42 15.05 -16.77 12.83
CA GLY A 42 13.59 -16.96 12.85
C GLY A 42 12.91 -16.84 11.49
N SER A 43 13.56 -16.18 10.51
CA SER A 43 13.03 -16.09 9.15
C SER A 43 12.94 -17.48 8.53
N ARG A 44 11.73 -17.87 8.07
CA ARG A 44 11.51 -19.12 7.32
C ARG A 44 11.95 -19.03 5.86
N VAL A 45 12.59 -17.92 5.46
CA VAL A 45 13.27 -17.78 4.17
C VAL A 45 14.68 -17.22 4.42
N ASP A 46 15.63 -18.09 4.12
CA ASP A 46 17.09 -18.04 4.09
C ASP A 46 17.82 -16.70 4.29
N ASP A 47 19.01 -16.79 4.91
CA ASP A 47 20.06 -15.75 4.99
C ASP A 47 20.59 -15.30 3.60
N ASP A 48 19.76 -15.32 2.55
CA ASP A 48 20.10 -14.95 1.18
C ASP A 48 19.96 -13.42 0.96
N PRO A 49 21.06 -12.68 0.80
CA PRO A 49 21.02 -11.26 0.48
C PRO A 49 20.41 -10.96 -0.90
N ALA A 50 20.20 -11.99 -1.74
CA ALA A 50 19.49 -11.86 -3.00
C ALA A 50 17.96 -11.77 -2.81
N HIS A 51 17.42 -12.20 -1.67
CA HIS A 51 15.99 -12.12 -1.38
C HIS A 51 15.49 -10.67 -1.48
N PHE A 52 14.33 -10.47 -2.12
CA PHE A 52 13.82 -9.12 -2.44
C PHE A 52 13.56 -8.28 -1.19
N MET A 53 13.29 -8.93 -0.05
CA MET A 53 13.03 -8.27 1.23
C MET A 53 14.28 -7.65 1.86
N HIS A 54 15.47 -8.16 1.54
CA HIS A 54 16.75 -7.70 2.10
C HIS A 54 17.44 -6.64 1.24
N LYS A 55 16.74 -6.08 0.24
CA LYS A 55 17.25 -4.97 -0.57
C LYS A 55 17.09 -3.63 0.17
N ALA A 56 18.13 -2.82 0.12
CA ALA A 56 18.10 -1.45 0.64
C ALA A 56 17.19 -0.55 -0.21
N ASN A 57 16.60 0.47 0.40
CA ASN A 57 15.87 1.48 -0.34
C ASN A 57 16.81 2.30 -1.23
N LEU A 58 16.30 2.65 -2.42
CA LEU A 58 17.00 3.48 -3.38
C LEU A 58 16.62 4.95 -3.16
N TRP A 59 17.26 5.53 -2.14
CA TRP A 59 17.08 6.94 -1.79
C TRP A 59 17.67 7.85 -2.88
N PRO A 60 16.99 8.97 -3.24
CA PRO A 60 17.64 10.10 -3.87
C PRO A 60 18.82 10.57 -3.02
N THR A 61 19.85 11.09 -3.68
CA THR A 61 20.99 11.68 -2.98
C THR A 61 20.57 12.94 -2.23
N GLU A 62 21.34 13.33 -1.20
CA GLU A 62 21.12 14.59 -0.48
C GLU A 62 21.25 15.83 -1.36
N GLU A 63 21.93 15.73 -2.51
CA GLU A 63 21.97 16.80 -3.51
C GLU A 63 20.65 16.89 -4.31
N GLU A 64 20.10 15.74 -4.71
CA GLU A 64 18.85 15.66 -5.47
C GLU A 64 17.63 16.03 -4.64
N ALA A 65 17.58 15.61 -3.37
CA ALA A 65 16.45 15.87 -2.47
C ALA A 65 16.93 16.05 -1.01
N PRO A 66 17.44 17.24 -0.64
CA PRO A 66 17.99 17.50 0.68
C PRO A 66 17.01 17.17 1.82
N GLY A 67 17.44 16.32 2.77
CA GLY A 67 16.66 15.95 3.95
C GLY A 67 15.48 15.02 3.71
N LEU A 68 15.24 14.58 2.47
CA LEU A 68 14.11 13.70 2.13
C LEU A 68 14.15 12.40 2.93
N ARG A 69 15.31 11.75 2.97
CA ARG A 69 15.49 10.48 3.70
C ARG A 69 15.14 10.64 5.17
N THR A 70 15.65 11.69 5.82
CA THR A 70 15.37 11.97 7.23
C THR A 70 13.88 12.20 7.47
N ALA A 71 13.22 13.02 6.64
CA ALA A 71 11.79 13.31 6.78
C ALA A 71 10.93 12.06 6.57
N PHE A 72 11.25 11.26 5.56
CA PHE A 72 10.48 10.07 5.21
C PHE A 72 10.67 8.94 6.22
N THR A 73 11.88 8.77 6.77
CA THR A 73 12.09 7.83 7.88
C THR A 73 11.28 8.25 9.12
N ALA A 74 11.33 9.53 9.50
CA ALA A 74 10.54 10.02 10.64
C ALA A 74 9.02 9.89 10.40
N TYR A 75 8.56 10.11 9.18
CA TYR A 75 7.16 9.90 8.80
C TYR A 75 6.77 8.42 8.87
N ALA A 76 7.62 7.51 8.38
CA ALA A 76 7.37 6.07 8.48
C ALA A 76 7.28 5.59 9.93
N ASP A 77 8.15 6.09 10.82
CA ASP A 77 8.08 5.79 12.25
C ASP A 77 6.74 6.29 12.86
N ALA A 78 6.35 7.52 12.56
CA ALA A 78 5.09 8.10 13.05
C ALA A 78 3.85 7.36 12.51
N MET A 79 3.86 6.95 11.24
CA MET A 79 2.76 6.17 10.64
C MET A 79 2.72 4.74 11.19
N THR A 80 3.86 4.14 11.49
CA THR A 80 3.93 2.83 12.16
C THR A 80 3.29 2.91 13.55
N ASP A 81 3.66 3.92 14.35
CA ASP A 81 3.06 4.18 15.66
C ASP A 81 1.54 4.41 15.56
N LEU A 82 1.09 5.15 14.55
CA LEU A 82 -0.33 5.38 14.31
C LEU A 82 -1.05 4.07 13.92
N GLY A 83 -0.46 3.26 13.04
CA GLY A 83 -0.98 1.96 12.63
C GLY A 83 -1.21 1.03 13.82
N PHE A 84 -0.24 0.93 14.73
CA PHE A 84 -0.41 0.18 15.98
C PHE A 84 -1.61 0.68 16.81
N ARG A 85 -1.78 2.01 16.94
CA ARG A 85 -2.89 2.57 17.71
C ARG A 85 -4.24 2.31 17.07
N ILE A 86 -4.34 2.39 15.74
CA ILE A 86 -5.57 2.09 15.01
C ILE A 86 -5.89 0.59 15.14
N MET A 87 -4.91 -0.28 14.93
CA MET A 87 -5.09 -1.73 15.05
C MET A 87 -5.48 -2.17 16.46
N ALA A 88 -4.95 -1.53 17.50
CA ALA A 88 -5.41 -1.75 18.87
C ALA A 88 -6.90 -1.40 19.04
N LYS A 89 -7.39 -0.35 18.38
CA LYS A 89 -8.82 0.01 18.40
C LYS A 89 -9.70 -0.89 17.55
N VAL A 90 -9.17 -1.43 16.47
CA VAL A 90 -9.82 -2.51 15.71
C VAL A 90 -9.97 -3.74 16.60
N ASP A 91 -8.91 -4.16 17.29
CA ASP A 91 -8.95 -5.31 18.21
C ASP A 91 -9.93 -5.09 19.38
N ASP A 92 -9.89 -3.92 20.03
CA ASP A 92 -10.86 -3.54 21.07
C ASP A 92 -12.31 -3.68 20.56
N GLY A 93 -12.60 -3.09 19.39
CA GLY A 93 -13.94 -3.12 18.79
C GLY A 93 -14.42 -4.54 18.47
N LEU A 94 -13.57 -5.37 17.87
CA LEU A 94 -13.92 -6.77 17.56
C LEU A 94 -14.21 -7.59 18.81
N ARG A 95 -13.44 -7.39 19.90
CA ARG A 95 -13.66 -8.10 21.16
C ARG A 95 -14.97 -7.72 21.84
N GLU A 96 -15.43 -6.49 21.63
CA GLU A 96 -16.71 -6.01 22.16
C GLU A 96 -17.90 -6.51 21.34
N THR A 97 -17.76 -6.66 20.01
CA THR A 97 -18.89 -6.90 19.10
C THR A 97 -19.01 -8.30 18.55
N CYS A 98 -17.91 -9.05 18.44
CA CYS A 98 -17.88 -10.35 17.78
C CYS A 98 -17.66 -11.48 18.78
N THR A 99 -18.36 -12.60 18.59
CA THR A 99 -18.01 -13.86 19.24
C THR A 99 -16.77 -14.46 18.56
N GLN A 100 -16.00 -15.26 19.31
CA GLN A 100 -14.79 -15.93 18.82
C GLN A 100 -15.02 -16.83 17.59
N GLU A 101 -16.26 -17.28 17.34
CA GLU A 101 -16.62 -18.08 16.17
C GLU A 101 -16.89 -17.23 14.91
N GLU A 102 -17.41 -16.00 15.07
CA GLU A 102 -17.68 -15.07 13.96
C GLU A 102 -16.40 -14.43 13.43
N ALA A 103 -15.49 -14.17 14.34
CA ALA A 103 -14.13 -13.74 14.09
C ALA A 103 -13.30 -14.95 13.60
N HIS A 104 -13.27 -15.24 12.29
CA HIS A 104 -12.59 -16.38 11.63
C HIS A 104 -11.18 -16.74 12.18
N GLY A 105 -11.09 -17.32 13.39
CA GLY A 105 -9.83 -17.64 14.06
C GLY A 105 -9.04 -16.45 14.63
N ILE A 106 -9.66 -15.31 14.99
CA ILE A 106 -9.00 -14.10 15.57
C ILE A 106 -8.53 -14.34 17.02
N MET A 107 -7.86 -15.45 17.31
CA MET A 107 -7.37 -15.67 18.67
C MET A 107 -6.23 -14.70 19.01
N ASN A 108 -5.43 -14.26 18.02
CA ASN A 108 -4.19 -13.52 18.26
C ASN A 108 -3.92 -12.39 17.23
N LEU A 109 -4.90 -11.53 16.90
CA LEU A 109 -4.66 -10.42 15.94
C LEU A 109 -3.40 -9.59 16.26
N PRO A 110 -3.10 -9.23 17.53
CA PRO A 110 -1.87 -8.51 17.87
C PRO A 110 -0.56 -9.23 17.52
N GLU A 111 -0.54 -10.57 17.57
CA GLU A 111 0.65 -11.35 17.17
C GLU A 111 0.88 -11.31 15.65
N MET A 112 -0.16 -10.99 14.86
CA MET A 112 -0.04 -10.96 13.41
C MET A 112 0.56 -9.65 12.88
N TYR A 113 0.69 -8.63 13.72
CA TYR A 113 1.26 -7.32 13.38
C TYR A 113 2.25 -6.81 14.43
N ASP A 114 2.80 -7.67 15.27
CA ASP A 114 3.74 -7.32 16.34
C ASP A 114 5.07 -6.74 15.83
N ASP A 115 5.52 -7.22 14.66
CA ASP A 115 6.63 -6.70 13.88
C ASP A 115 6.16 -6.39 12.45
N PRO A 116 5.38 -5.31 12.25
CA PRO A 116 4.64 -5.08 11.01
C PRO A 116 5.58 -4.72 9.87
N PHE A 117 5.35 -5.28 8.69
CA PHE A 117 5.97 -4.73 7.51
C PHE A 117 5.33 -3.38 7.16
N TRP A 118 6.02 -2.58 6.35
CA TRP A 118 5.40 -1.40 5.77
C TRP A 118 5.93 -1.13 4.38
N ILE A 119 5.05 -0.56 3.57
CA ILE A 119 5.37 0.00 2.26
C ILE A 119 4.98 1.47 2.33
N MET A 120 5.79 2.34 1.72
CA MET A 120 5.50 3.76 1.62
C MET A 120 5.77 4.19 0.19
N ARG A 121 4.84 4.97 -0.36
CA ARG A 121 5.02 5.53 -1.70
C ARG A 121 4.89 7.04 -1.61
N ALA A 122 5.70 7.77 -2.35
CA ALA A 122 5.45 9.18 -2.65
C ALA A 122 5.09 9.29 -4.12
N ILE A 123 3.83 9.60 -4.39
CA ILE A 123 3.24 9.50 -5.73
C ILE A 123 2.92 10.89 -6.25
N ARG A 124 3.36 11.18 -7.47
CA ARG A 124 3.00 12.37 -8.24
C ARG A 124 2.11 11.97 -9.42
N TYR A 125 0.96 12.62 -9.52
CA TYR A 125 0.02 12.50 -10.63
C TYR A 125 0.10 13.77 -11.48
N PRO A 126 0.57 13.70 -12.74
CA PRO A 126 0.53 14.84 -13.64
C PRO A 126 -0.91 15.18 -14.07
N PRO A 127 -1.19 16.43 -14.49
CA PRO A 127 -2.45 16.80 -15.09
C PRO A 127 -2.85 15.88 -16.24
N ALA A 128 -4.16 15.63 -16.34
CA ALA A 128 -4.79 14.94 -17.45
C ALA A 128 -4.36 15.55 -18.79
N SER A 129 -4.03 14.69 -19.74
CA SER A 129 -3.50 15.09 -21.05
C SER A 129 -4.58 15.61 -21.99
N SER A 130 -5.84 15.23 -21.76
CA SER A 130 -6.98 15.55 -22.60
C SER A 130 -7.73 16.80 -22.11
N PRO A 131 -7.97 17.79 -22.98
CA PRO A 131 -8.83 18.93 -22.68
C PRO A 131 -10.33 18.58 -22.69
N THR A 132 -10.73 17.33 -22.98
CA THR A 132 -12.12 16.97 -23.30
C THR A 132 -13.03 16.72 -22.09
N GLY A 133 -12.56 16.96 -20.86
CA GLY A 133 -13.36 16.77 -19.64
C GLY A 133 -13.71 15.31 -19.31
N VAL A 134 -13.18 14.35 -20.08
CA VAL A 134 -13.25 12.92 -19.82
C VAL A 134 -12.34 12.60 -18.63
N GLU A 135 -12.83 11.80 -17.69
CA GLU A 135 -12.02 11.32 -16.57
C GLU A 135 -10.89 10.41 -17.08
N GLU A 136 -9.65 10.85 -16.89
CA GLU A 136 -8.46 10.05 -17.15
C GLU A 136 -8.06 9.25 -15.91
N GLN A 137 -7.57 8.03 -16.13
CA GLN A 137 -7.09 7.16 -15.06
C GLN A 137 -5.77 7.70 -14.51
N GLY A 138 -5.75 8.08 -13.24
CA GLY A 138 -4.51 8.17 -12.47
C GLY A 138 -4.08 6.78 -12.01
N VAL A 139 -4.94 6.12 -11.23
CA VAL A 139 -4.83 4.70 -10.85
C VAL A 139 -6.21 4.04 -11.02
N GLY A 140 -6.25 2.84 -11.60
CA GLY A 140 -7.49 2.10 -11.83
C GLY A 140 -8.20 1.64 -10.54
N GLU A 141 -9.38 1.04 -10.68
CA GLU A 141 -10.12 0.45 -9.55
C GLU A 141 -9.36 -0.73 -8.95
N HIS A 142 -9.08 -0.65 -7.65
CA HIS A 142 -8.40 -1.70 -6.89
C HIS A 142 -8.78 -1.66 -5.41
N ARG A 143 -8.26 -2.64 -4.66
CA ARG A 143 -8.21 -2.70 -3.20
C ARG A 143 -6.76 -2.87 -2.78
N ASP A 144 -6.45 -2.38 -1.59
CA ASP A 144 -5.13 -2.56 -0.98
C ASP A 144 -5.04 -3.93 -0.29
N TYR A 145 -3.83 -4.48 -0.23
CA TYR A 145 -3.66 -5.90 0.01
C TYR A 145 -3.65 -6.30 1.49
N GLY A 146 -2.99 -5.54 2.38
CA GLY A 146 -2.82 -5.98 3.78
C GLY A 146 -3.80 -5.35 4.76
N LEU A 147 -3.33 -4.57 5.75
CA LEU A 147 -4.17 -4.16 6.89
C LEU A 147 -4.78 -2.78 6.74
N LEU A 148 -3.94 -1.74 6.75
CA LEU A 148 -4.35 -0.35 6.76
C LEU A 148 -3.55 0.45 5.72
N THR A 149 -4.23 1.32 5.00
CA THR A 149 -3.58 2.36 4.20
C THR A 149 -3.88 3.72 4.82
N MET A 150 -2.83 4.47 5.15
CA MET A 150 -2.92 5.83 5.67
C MET A 150 -2.33 6.79 4.64
N ILE A 151 -3.14 7.72 4.15
CA ILE A 151 -2.80 8.57 3.01
C ILE A 151 -2.74 10.03 3.45
N LEU A 152 -1.54 10.59 3.40
CA LEU A 152 -1.35 12.03 3.35
C LEU A 152 -1.50 12.49 1.90
N GLN A 153 -2.28 13.54 1.67
CA GLN A 153 -2.57 14.06 0.35
C GLN A 153 -2.46 15.58 0.35
N ASP A 154 -2.05 16.15 -0.79
CA ASP A 154 -2.07 17.59 -0.97
C ASP A 154 -3.51 18.14 -1.04
N ASP A 155 -3.64 19.44 -1.27
CA ASP A 155 -4.91 20.15 -1.32
C ASP A 155 -5.64 20.01 -2.68
N THR A 156 -5.27 19.06 -3.54
CA THR A 156 -5.88 18.86 -4.86
C THR A 156 -7.18 18.03 -4.77
N PRO A 157 -8.36 18.62 -5.05
CA PRO A 157 -9.64 17.93 -4.94
C PRO A 157 -9.98 17.11 -6.19
N GLY A 158 -11.03 16.28 -6.08
CA GLY A 158 -11.66 15.62 -7.23
C GLY A 158 -10.92 14.40 -7.77
N CYS A 159 -9.84 13.96 -7.12
CA CYS A 159 -8.99 12.87 -7.63
C CYS A 159 -9.29 11.51 -7.00
N LEU A 160 -9.11 11.36 -5.68
CA LEU A 160 -9.34 10.09 -4.99
C LEU A 160 -10.84 9.80 -4.93
N GLN A 161 -11.24 8.59 -5.34
CA GLN A 161 -12.62 8.13 -5.24
C GLN A 161 -12.71 6.75 -4.60
N ILE A 162 -13.71 6.57 -3.75
CA ILE A 162 -14.09 5.28 -3.17
C ILE A 162 -15.41 4.78 -3.77
N ARG A 163 -15.59 3.47 -3.80
CA ARG A 163 -16.84 2.85 -4.24
C ARG A 163 -17.68 2.42 -3.05
N ARG A 164 -18.85 3.04 -2.90
CA ARG A 164 -19.84 2.68 -1.88
C ARG A 164 -20.48 1.32 -2.17
N GLU A 165 -21.13 0.73 -1.17
CA GLU A 165 -21.82 -0.56 -1.29
C GLU A 165 -22.92 -0.57 -2.36
N ASN A 166 -23.57 0.58 -2.60
CA ASN A 166 -24.55 0.74 -3.67
C ASN A 166 -23.92 0.85 -5.07
N GLY A 167 -22.60 0.70 -5.18
CA GLY A 167 -21.82 0.76 -6.40
C GLY A 167 -21.47 2.17 -6.87
N ALA A 168 -21.92 3.23 -6.18
CA ALA A 168 -21.63 4.61 -6.55
C ALA A 168 -20.21 5.00 -6.17
N TRP A 169 -19.57 5.80 -7.03
CA TRP A 169 -18.29 6.44 -6.74
C TRP A 169 -18.51 7.75 -5.97
N GLU A 170 -17.66 7.99 -4.99
CA GLU A 170 -17.65 9.21 -4.19
C GLU A 170 -16.23 9.76 -4.07
N HIS A 171 -16.10 11.08 -4.19
CA HIS A 171 -14.84 11.78 -3.98
C HIS A 171 -14.46 11.83 -2.51
N VAL A 172 -13.20 11.55 -2.23
CA VAL A 172 -12.58 11.77 -0.93
C VAL A 172 -11.69 12.99 -1.07
N ASP A 173 -12.30 14.18 -1.00
CA ASP A 173 -11.57 15.43 -1.14
C ASP A 173 -10.68 15.69 0.08
N PRO A 174 -9.51 16.34 -0.10
CA PRO A 174 -8.59 16.63 0.98
C PRO A 174 -9.24 17.46 2.09
N VAL A 175 -9.08 17.01 3.33
CA VAL A 175 -9.45 17.77 4.53
C VAL A 175 -8.15 18.24 5.20
N PRO A 176 -8.00 19.55 5.48
CA PRO A 176 -6.80 20.07 6.15
C PRO A 176 -6.50 19.31 7.45
N ASP A 177 -5.21 19.05 7.68
CA ASP A 177 -4.68 18.38 8.87
C ASP A 177 -5.23 16.96 9.12
N CYS A 178 -5.76 16.30 8.08
CA CYS A 178 -6.33 14.96 8.17
C CYS A 178 -5.62 13.96 7.24
N LEU A 179 -5.58 12.71 7.67
CA LEU A 179 -5.21 11.57 6.85
C LEU A 179 -6.47 10.85 6.38
N VAL A 180 -6.42 10.28 5.19
CA VAL A 180 -7.41 9.28 4.77
C VAL A 180 -6.94 7.91 5.25
N VAL A 181 -7.81 7.13 5.88
CA VAL A 181 -7.51 5.77 6.33
C VAL A 181 -8.44 4.80 5.61
N ASN A 182 -7.88 3.77 4.99
CA ASN A 182 -8.62 2.67 4.38
C ASN A 182 -8.22 1.32 5.00
N ILE A 183 -9.08 0.32 4.79
CA ILE A 183 -8.88 -1.07 5.19
C ILE A 183 -8.45 -1.89 3.96
N GLY A 184 -7.47 -2.76 4.14
CA GLY A 184 -6.99 -3.71 3.13
C GLY A 184 -7.63 -5.11 3.21
N ASP A 185 -7.38 -5.91 2.18
CA ASP A 185 -7.98 -7.23 1.97
C ASP A 185 -7.65 -8.25 3.08
N VAL A 186 -6.45 -8.21 3.68
CA VAL A 186 -6.10 -9.12 4.79
C VAL A 186 -6.95 -8.85 6.02
N LEU A 187 -7.14 -7.57 6.38
CA LEU A 187 -7.97 -7.23 7.55
C LEU A 187 -9.46 -7.53 7.30
N ASP A 188 -9.95 -7.32 6.08
CA ASP A 188 -11.28 -7.76 5.65
C ASP A 188 -11.46 -9.26 5.87
N PHE A 189 -10.52 -10.05 5.35
CA PHE A 189 -10.56 -11.50 5.49
C PHE A 189 -10.48 -11.97 6.96
N TRP A 190 -9.54 -11.46 7.74
CA TRP A 190 -9.36 -11.84 9.14
C TRP A 190 -10.56 -11.47 10.01
N THR A 191 -11.27 -10.39 9.67
CA THR A 191 -12.45 -9.94 10.42
C THR A 191 -13.75 -10.58 9.95
N GLY A 192 -13.70 -11.54 9.02
CA GLY A 192 -14.89 -12.15 8.44
C GLY A 192 -15.78 -11.13 7.70
N GLY A 193 -15.19 -10.06 7.16
CA GLY A 193 -15.90 -8.99 6.48
C GLY A 193 -16.54 -7.94 7.38
N TYR A 194 -16.21 -7.92 8.68
CA TYR A 194 -16.68 -6.86 9.59
C TYR A 194 -16.08 -5.50 9.21
N PHE A 195 -14.77 -5.44 8.96
CA PHE A 195 -14.10 -4.27 8.38
C PHE A 195 -13.86 -4.52 6.89
N LYS A 196 -14.55 -3.78 6.01
CA LYS A 196 -14.50 -4.07 4.57
C LYS A 196 -13.37 -3.35 3.85
N ALA A 197 -12.64 -4.08 3.02
CA ALA A 197 -11.71 -3.50 2.07
C ALA A 197 -12.48 -2.73 1.00
N THR A 198 -12.25 -1.42 0.92
CA THR A 198 -13.05 -0.52 0.10
C THR A 198 -12.41 -0.35 -1.28
N PRO A 199 -13.10 -0.72 -2.38
CA PRO A 199 -12.60 -0.44 -3.72
C PRO A 199 -12.42 1.06 -3.91
N HIS A 200 -11.28 1.45 -4.48
CA HIS A 200 -10.97 2.84 -4.71
C HIS A 200 -10.19 3.02 -6.01
N ARG A 201 -10.16 4.25 -6.52
CA ARG A 201 -9.43 4.65 -7.73
C ARG A 201 -8.93 6.08 -7.59
N VAL A 202 -8.01 6.47 -8.45
CA VAL A 202 -7.55 7.87 -8.53
C VAL A 202 -7.75 8.37 -9.95
N LEU A 203 -8.43 9.50 -10.09
CA LEU A 203 -8.53 10.22 -11.35
C LEU A 203 -7.30 11.13 -11.52
N ALA A 204 -6.83 11.27 -12.75
CA ALA A 204 -5.79 12.25 -13.06
C ALA A 204 -6.29 13.66 -12.70
N PRO A 205 -5.47 14.48 -12.03
CA PRO A 205 -5.85 15.86 -11.70
C PRO A 205 -6.02 16.68 -12.98
N ARG A 206 -6.76 17.80 -12.92
CA ARG A 206 -7.03 18.62 -14.12
C ARG A 206 -6.02 19.74 -14.33
N ASP A 207 -5.75 20.50 -13.29
CA ASP A 207 -5.10 21.82 -13.44
C ASP A 207 -3.65 21.86 -12.96
N ARG A 208 -3.29 21.00 -12.00
CA ARG A 208 -1.96 20.93 -11.39
C ARG A 208 -1.60 19.50 -11.04
N ASP A 209 -0.33 19.28 -10.75
CA ASP A 209 0.10 18.01 -10.18
C ASP A 209 -0.61 17.75 -8.86
N ARG A 210 -0.97 16.49 -8.61
CA ARG A 210 -1.38 16.01 -7.29
C ARG A 210 -0.27 15.17 -6.69
N VAL A 211 0.04 15.40 -5.42
CA VAL A 211 0.98 14.58 -4.65
C VAL A 211 0.25 13.88 -3.51
N SER A 212 0.57 12.60 -3.29
CA SER A 212 0.12 11.86 -2.12
C SER A 212 1.18 10.91 -1.59
N LEU A 213 1.18 10.70 -0.28
CA LEU A 213 2.04 9.75 0.42
C LEU A 213 1.20 8.65 1.09
N PRO A 214 0.75 7.62 0.34
CA PRO A 214 0.18 6.44 0.96
C PRO A 214 1.26 5.67 1.73
N PHE A 215 0.93 5.35 2.97
CA PHE A 215 1.67 4.45 3.85
C PHE A 215 0.81 3.23 4.15
N PHE A 216 1.35 2.06 3.86
CA PHE A 216 0.70 0.77 4.07
C PHE A 216 1.27 0.17 5.35
N PHE A 217 0.44 0.04 6.38
CA PHE A 217 0.77 -0.69 7.60
C PHE A 217 0.31 -2.13 7.39
N GLU A 218 1.28 -3.04 7.34
CA GLU A 218 1.06 -4.39 6.85
C GLU A 218 1.30 -5.43 7.95
N PRO A 219 0.85 -6.68 7.76
CA PRO A 219 1.14 -7.75 8.70
C PRO A 219 2.64 -7.94 8.92
N ASN A 220 2.97 -8.66 9.99
CA ASN A 220 4.23 -9.37 10.07
C ASN A 220 4.36 -10.26 8.82
N LEU A 221 5.54 -10.29 8.20
CA LEU A 221 5.78 -11.02 6.96
C LEU A 221 5.47 -12.51 7.06
N HIS A 222 5.72 -13.09 8.23
CA HIS A 222 5.47 -14.51 8.48
C HIS A 222 4.07 -14.79 9.01
N ALA A 223 3.23 -13.76 9.17
CA ALA A 223 1.84 -13.94 9.57
C ALA A 223 1.11 -14.78 8.50
N PRO A 224 0.43 -15.87 8.90
CA PRO A 224 -0.44 -16.61 7.98
C PRO A 224 -1.66 -15.75 7.65
N ILE A 225 -1.82 -15.42 6.37
CA ILE A 225 -2.95 -14.61 5.91
C ILE A 225 -4.07 -15.46 5.30
N LEU A 226 -3.80 -16.72 4.95
CA LEU A 226 -4.79 -17.68 4.45
C LEU A 226 -4.76 -19.00 5.25
N PRO A 227 -5.87 -19.77 5.26
CA PRO A 227 -5.96 -21.04 6.00
C PRO A 227 -5.00 -22.14 5.53
N ASP A 228 -4.47 -22.03 4.31
CA ASP A 228 -3.51 -22.99 3.74
C ASP A 228 -2.06 -22.75 4.20
N GLY A 229 -1.84 -21.72 5.03
CA GLY A 229 -0.53 -21.35 5.54
C GLY A 229 0.24 -20.35 4.68
N THR A 230 -0.37 -19.83 3.61
CA THR A 230 0.21 -18.72 2.83
C THR A 230 0.50 -17.53 3.75
N THR A 231 1.74 -17.04 3.72
CA THR A 231 2.19 -15.91 4.54
C THR A 231 1.98 -14.57 3.84
N TYR A 232 2.07 -13.47 4.59
CA TYR A 232 2.03 -12.14 3.97
C TYR A 232 3.23 -11.90 3.03
N GLU A 233 4.40 -12.48 3.32
CA GLU A 233 5.58 -12.44 2.44
C GLU A 233 5.32 -13.08 1.07
N ASP A 234 4.71 -14.26 1.04
CA ASP A 234 4.31 -14.94 -0.20
C ASP A 234 3.36 -14.06 -1.01
N HIS A 235 2.41 -13.43 -0.32
CA HIS A 235 1.38 -12.59 -0.91
C HIS A 235 1.97 -11.34 -1.55
N VAL A 236 2.78 -10.57 -0.81
CA VAL A 236 3.37 -9.33 -1.32
C VAL A 236 4.34 -9.61 -2.47
N LEU A 237 5.12 -10.70 -2.40
CA LEU A 237 6.00 -11.11 -3.50
C LEU A 237 5.20 -11.41 -4.77
N SER A 238 4.09 -12.14 -4.64
CA SER A 238 3.21 -12.45 -5.77
C SER A 238 2.66 -11.18 -6.42
N LYS A 239 2.17 -10.23 -5.62
CA LYS A 239 1.58 -8.96 -6.08
C LYS A 239 2.60 -8.04 -6.74
N LEU A 240 3.77 -7.87 -6.13
CA LEU A 240 4.85 -7.08 -6.72
C LEU A 240 5.31 -7.71 -8.04
N SER A 241 5.47 -9.03 -8.09
CA SER A 241 5.85 -9.72 -9.33
C SER A 241 4.83 -9.55 -10.44
N SER A 242 3.52 -9.55 -10.13
CA SER A 242 2.49 -9.30 -11.14
C SER A 242 2.48 -7.86 -11.63
N ASN A 243 2.64 -6.88 -10.73
CA ASN A 243 2.55 -5.45 -11.06
C ASN A 243 3.70 -4.97 -11.95
N PHE A 244 4.86 -5.63 -11.85
CA PHE A 244 6.07 -5.32 -12.64
C PHE A 244 6.38 -6.38 -13.72
N ALA A 245 5.45 -7.30 -14.00
CA ALA A 245 5.59 -8.22 -15.13
C ALA A 245 5.57 -7.44 -16.46
N ASP A 246 6.29 -7.93 -17.47
CA ASP A 246 6.23 -7.36 -18.81
C ASP A 246 4.77 -7.32 -19.29
N PRO A 247 4.26 -6.20 -19.81
CA PRO A 247 2.89 -6.10 -20.32
C PRO A 247 2.53 -7.19 -21.34
N THR A 248 3.52 -7.76 -22.03
CA THR A 248 3.32 -8.88 -22.96
C THR A 248 3.02 -10.23 -22.28
N ASP A 249 3.41 -10.41 -21.02
CA ASP A 249 3.12 -11.62 -20.22
C ASP A 249 1.75 -11.56 -19.51
N GLN A 250 1.20 -10.36 -19.29
CA GLN A 250 -0.11 -10.18 -18.65
C GLN A 250 -1.30 -10.49 -19.59
N ALA A 251 -1.08 -10.55 -20.91
CA ALA A 251 -2.12 -10.84 -21.91
C ALA A 251 -2.50 -12.34 -22.04
N GLN A 252 -1.93 -13.22 -21.21
CA GLN A 252 -2.15 -14.68 -21.27
C GLN A 252 -2.86 -15.27 -20.05
N LYS A 253 -3.41 -14.46 -19.14
CA LYS A 253 -4.19 -14.92 -17.98
C LYS A 253 -5.62 -14.39 -18.00
#